data_AF-R7WQ55-F1
#
_entry.id   AF-R7WQ55-F1
#
_cell.length_a   1.000
_cell.length_b   1.000
_cell.length_c   1.000
_cell.angle_alpha   90.00
_cell.angle_beta   90.00
_cell.angle_gamma   90.00
#
_symmetry.space_group_name_H-M   'P 1'
#
loop_
_entity.id
_entity.type
_entity.pdbx_description
1 polymer ?
#
loop_
_entity_poly.entity_id
_entity_poly.type
_entity_poly.pdbx_seq_one_letter_code
_entity_poly.pdbx_strand_id
1 'polypeptide(L)'
;MSSVAAAPARGRPGRIRGSRRPRLAAAAISGASVVAFLLAWQALAATGLWSETFVPQPSSVWNAVVQVSTTNDGVRGYQGYLLREHLYMTLRRVAFGVTVGIVLGLLLGVAMGRIRWVRQLLEPWLTFLRALPPLAYFFLLVIWLGIDEAPKITLLALAALPPVAVATTTAVAGAPTALVEAARALGASRRDVLRDVVLPSALPETMTGIRLAVGIAYSSVVAAELFNGIPGIGGMVKDASNYNNTPVVLVGIFAVGFSGLIIDALLRRAERGLAPWRGR
;
A
#
# COMPACT_ATOMS: atom_id res chain seq x y z
N MET A 1 -30.21 -47.41 -45.86
CA MET A 1 -28.79 -47.05 -46.07
C MET A 1 -28.37 -46.13 -44.94
N SER A 2 -27.90 -46.72 -43.84
CA SER A 2 -27.49 -46.04 -42.62
C SER A 2 -25.98 -45.87 -42.67
N SER A 3 -25.49 -44.65 -42.82
CA SER A 3 -24.06 -44.34 -42.74
C SER A 3 -23.79 -43.59 -41.44
N VAL A 4 -23.30 -44.34 -40.46
CA VAL A 4 -22.72 -43.82 -39.22
C VAL A 4 -21.29 -43.39 -39.56
N ALA A 5 -21.04 -42.08 -39.59
CA ALA A 5 -19.69 -41.54 -39.77
C ALA A 5 -19.12 -41.10 -38.41
N ALA A 6 -17.88 -41.53 -38.18
CA ALA A 6 -17.19 -41.58 -36.90
C ALA A 6 -16.85 -40.21 -36.28
N ALA A 7 -16.88 -40.15 -34.96
CA ALA A 7 -16.43 -39.00 -34.17
C ALA A 7 -14.90 -38.83 -34.25
N PRO A 8 -14.37 -37.60 -34.39
CA PRO A 8 -12.94 -37.37 -34.42
C PRO A 8 -12.30 -37.54 -33.03
N ALA A 9 -11.11 -38.15 -33.02
CA ALA A 9 -10.33 -38.49 -31.84
C ALA A 9 -10.00 -37.26 -30.98
N ARG A 10 -10.21 -37.38 -29.66
CA ARG A 10 -9.80 -36.37 -28.66
C ARG A 10 -8.27 -36.27 -28.64
N GLY A 11 -7.74 -35.17 -29.15
CA GLY A 11 -6.33 -34.81 -29.01
C GLY A 11 -5.94 -34.68 -27.54
N ARG A 12 -4.87 -35.38 -27.14
CA ARG A 12 -4.27 -35.25 -25.80
C ARG A 12 -3.85 -33.79 -25.57
N PRO A 13 -4.09 -33.18 -24.39
CA PRO A 13 -3.60 -31.84 -24.10
C PRO A 13 -2.06 -31.86 -24.10
N GLY A 14 -1.47 -31.17 -25.07
CA GLY A 14 -0.04 -30.96 -25.13
C GLY A 14 0.45 -30.25 -23.87
N ARG A 15 1.38 -30.89 -23.14
CA ARG A 15 2.13 -30.24 -22.06
C ARG A 15 2.86 -29.02 -22.65
N ILE A 16 2.35 -27.83 -22.39
CA ILE A 16 3.06 -26.58 -22.69
C ILE A 16 4.32 -26.55 -21.83
N ARG A 17 5.48 -26.87 -22.43
CA ARG A 17 6.80 -26.65 -21.84
C ARG A 17 6.98 -25.13 -21.68
N GLY A 18 6.81 -24.63 -20.46
CA GLY A 18 7.06 -23.23 -20.14
C GLY A 18 8.49 -22.84 -20.50
N SER A 19 8.63 -22.02 -21.54
CA SER A 19 9.91 -21.43 -21.91
C SER A 19 10.37 -20.51 -20.76
N ARG A 20 11.59 -20.71 -20.26
CA ARG A 20 12.22 -19.83 -19.24
C ARG A 20 12.69 -18.49 -19.82
N ARG A 21 12.66 -18.34 -21.15
CA ARG A 21 13.15 -17.17 -21.92
C ARG A 21 12.38 -15.84 -21.74
N PRO A 22 11.06 -15.77 -21.47
CA PRO A 22 10.37 -14.48 -21.34
C PRO A 22 10.70 -13.73 -20.05
N ARG A 23 11.22 -14.40 -19.01
CA ARG A 23 11.59 -13.76 -17.74
C ARG A 23 12.91 -12.99 -17.81
N LEU A 24 13.90 -13.50 -18.53
CA LEU A 24 15.20 -12.82 -18.69
C LEU A 24 15.09 -11.61 -19.62
N ALA A 25 14.31 -11.72 -20.70
CA ALA A 25 14.04 -10.58 -21.58
C ALA A 25 13.25 -9.48 -20.85
N ALA A 26 12.23 -9.83 -20.06
CA ALA A 26 11.50 -8.87 -19.25
C ALA A 26 12.39 -8.19 -18.19
N ALA A 27 13.24 -8.95 -17.50
CA ALA A 27 14.19 -8.40 -16.54
C ALA A 27 15.24 -7.50 -17.21
N ALA A 28 15.71 -7.84 -18.41
CA ALA A 28 16.63 -7.02 -19.19
C ALA A 28 15.99 -5.70 -19.64
N ILE A 29 14.71 -5.72 -20.07
CA ILE A 29 13.97 -4.52 -20.46
C ILE A 29 13.74 -3.61 -19.24
N SER A 30 13.35 -4.17 -18.09
CA SER A 30 13.21 -3.38 -16.85
C SER A 30 14.55 -2.82 -16.39
N GLY A 31 15.63 -3.60 -16.43
CA GLY A 31 16.98 -3.11 -16.13
C GLY A 31 17.43 -2.00 -17.07
N ALA A 32 17.21 -2.17 -18.37
CA ALA A 32 17.51 -1.16 -19.38
C ALA A 32 16.74 0.14 -19.15
N SER A 33 15.47 0.09 -18.72
CA SER A 33 14.69 1.29 -18.40
C SER A 33 15.27 2.08 -17.21
N VAL A 34 15.74 1.39 -16.17
CA VAL A 34 16.35 2.03 -15.00
C VAL A 34 17.69 2.67 -15.38
N VAL A 35 18.52 1.95 -16.13
CA VAL A 35 19.81 2.47 -16.60
C VAL A 35 19.61 3.65 -17.55
N ALA A 36 18.67 3.56 -18.49
CA ALA A 36 18.34 4.67 -19.39
C ALA A 36 17.88 5.91 -18.61
N PHE A 37 17.06 5.73 -17.57
CA PHE A 37 16.65 6.83 -16.69
C PHE A 37 17.83 7.46 -15.96
N LEU A 38 18.73 6.67 -15.38
CA LEU A 38 19.91 7.18 -14.68
C LEU A 38 20.88 7.89 -15.63
N LEU A 39 21.09 7.37 -16.84
CA LEU A 39 21.93 8.00 -17.85
C LEU A 39 21.31 9.30 -18.36
N ALA A 40 20.00 9.34 -18.57
CA ALA A 40 19.29 10.56 -18.94
C ALA A 40 19.39 11.61 -17.83
N TRP A 41 19.24 11.23 -16.57
CA TRP A 41 19.40 12.12 -15.42
C TRP A 41 20.84 12.64 -15.30
N GLN A 42 21.84 11.76 -15.39
CA GLN A 42 23.24 12.16 -15.38
C GLN A 42 23.56 13.11 -16.53
N ALA A 43 23.09 12.81 -17.75
CA ALA A 43 23.30 13.66 -18.91
C ALA A 43 22.66 15.05 -18.72
N LEU A 44 21.44 15.10 -18.18
CA LEU A 44 20.73 16.35 -17.90
C LEU A 44 21.43 17.17 -16.81
N ALA A 45 21.86 16.53 -15.72
CA ALA A 45 22.63 17.18 -14.65
C ALA A 45 24.00 17.69 -15.14
N ALA A 46 24.65 16.94 -16.02
CA ALA A 46 25.95 17.32 -16.59
C ALA A 46 25.88 18.49 -17.58
N THR A 47 24.69 18.83 -18.10
CA THR A 47 24.55 20.00 -19.00
C THR A 47 24.83 21.33 -18.31
N GLY A 48 24.78 21.39 -16.97
CA GLY A 48 24.98 22.64 -16.22
C GLY A 48 23.90 23.71 -16.44
N LEU A 49 22.84 23.39 -17.18
CA LEU A 49 21.72 24.30 -17.47
C LEU A 49 20.91 24.66 -16.22
N TRP A 50 21.01 23.85 -15.16
CA TRP A 50 20.29 23.99 -13.89
C TRP A 50 21.28 23.94 -12.73
N SER A 51 21.07 24.73 -11.68
CA SER A 51 21.94 24.67 -10.50
C SER A 51 21.82 23.31 -9.80
N GLU A 52 22.88 22.89 -9.10
CA GLU A 52 22.92 21.63 -8.36
C GLU A 52 21.82 21.54 -7.27
N THR A 53 21.30 22.69 -6.86
CA THR A 53 20.13 22.80 -6.00
C THR A 53 18.85 22.28 -6.66
N PHE A 54 18.67 22.43 -7.97
CA PHE A 54 17.48 21.93 -8.67
C PHE A 54 17.67 20.53 -9.24
N VAL A 55 18.85 20.24 -9.79
CA VAL A 55 19.16 18.93 -10.40
C VAL A 55 20.51 18.44 -9.85
N PRO A 56 20.52 17.83 -8.65
CA PRO A 56 21.75 17.30 -8.09
C PRO A 56 22.24 16.11 -8.92
N GLN A 57 23.56 15.93 -8.93
CA GLN A 57 24.17 14.77 -9.57
C GLN A 57 23.86 13.49 -8.79
N PRO A 58 23.70 12.34 -9.46
CA PRO A 58 23.56 11.03 -8.80
C PRO A 58 24.64 10.73 -7.75
N SER A 59 25.88 11.18 -7.97
CA SER A 59 26.99 11.09 -7.00
C SER A 59 26.71 11.88 -5.72
N SER A 60 26.17 13.10 -5.83
CA SER A 60 25.79 13.94 -4.68
C SER A 60 24.69 13.28 -3.85
N VAL A 61 23.71 12.62 -4.50
CA VAL A 61 22.68 11.83 -3.82
C VAL A 61 23.29 10.62 -3.10
N TRP A 62 24.22 9.90 -3.74
CA TRP A 62 24.92 8.79 -3.10
C TRP A 62 25.71 9.23 -1.86
N ASN A 63 26.43 10.35 -1.95
CA ASN A 63 27.13 10.93 -0.81
C ASN A 63 26.17 11.31 0.31
N ALA A 64 25.00 11.88 -0.02
CA ALA A 64 23.95 12.17 0.96
C ALA A 64 23.41 10.89 1.62
N VAL A 65 23.27 9.77 0.90
CA VAL A 65 22.91 8.48 1.50
C VAL A 65 23.91 8.09 2.58
N VAL A 66 25.20 8.17 2.28
CA VAL A 66 26.26 7.86 3.26
C VAL A 66 26.20 8.81 4.44
N GLN A 67 26.12 10.13 4.19
CA GLN A 67 26.08 11.16 5.21
C GLN A 67 24.93 10.98 6.20
N VAL A 68 23.72 10.73 5.71
CA VAL A 68 22.53 10.56 6.55
C VAL A 68 22.48 9.18 7.21
N SER A 69 23.20 8.18 6.67
CA SER A 69 23.19 6.81 7.20
C SER A 69 24.31 6.53 8.21
N THR A 70 25.37 7.35 8.26
CA THR A 70 26.51 7.17 9.17
C THR A 70 26.70 8.38 10.10
N THR A 71 27.69 8.30 10.98
CA THR A 71 28.17 9.44 11.77
C THR A 71 29.47 9.89 11.13
N ASN A 72 29.49 11.12 10.60
CA ASN A 72 30.67 11.70 9.96
C ASN A 72 30.98 13.03 10.65
N ASP A 73 32.26 13.30 10.90
CA ASP A 73 32.74 14.57 11.44
C ASP A 73 32.04 15.04 12.73
N GLY A 74 31.67 14.08 13.59
CA GLY A 74 30.96 14.35 14.86
C GLY A 74 29.45 14.61 14.70
N VAL A 75 28.93 14.65 13.47
CA VAL A 75 27.50 14.81 13.17
C VAL A 75 26.88 13.44 12.91
N ARG A 76 25.86 13.10 13.70
CA ARG A 76 25.13 11.83 13.62
C ARG A 76 23.95 11.95 12.66
N GLY A 77 24.08 11.35 11.47
CA GLY A 77 23.03 11.30 10.46
C GLY A 77 22.50 12.68 10.11
N TYR A 78 21.17 12.84 10.14
CA TYR A 78 20.49 14.11 9.88
C TYR A 78 19.65 14.50 11.10
N GLN A 79 19.80 15.74 11.59
CA GLN A 79 19.10 16.21 12.80
C GLN A 79 19.27 15.28 14.02
N GLY A 80 20.42 14.61 14.14
CA GLY A 80 20.76 13.70 15.24
C GLY A 80 20.29 12.26 15.10
N TYR A 81 19.61 11.92 13.99
CA TYR A 81 19.07 10.58 13.72
C TYR A 81 19.61 10.01 12.42
N LEU A 82 19.82 8.69 12.38
CA LEU A 82 20.26 7.99 11.17
C LEU A 82 19.07 7.76 10.22
N LEU A 83 19.35 7.61 8.92
CA LEU A 83 18.33 7.30 7.90
C LEU A 83 17.41 6.14 8.32
N ARG A 84 18.00 5.08 8.90
CA ARG A 84 17.26 3.91 9.39
C ARG A 84 16.30 4.23 10.53
N GLU A 85 16.62 5.21 11.38
CA GLU A 85 15.79 5.63 12.51
C GLU A 85 14.61 6.47 12.02
N HIS A 86 14.87 7.39 11.09
CA HIS A 86 13.80 8.12 10.39
C HIS A 86 12.83 7.15 9.69
N LEU A 87 13.38 6.20 8.92
CA LEU A 87 12.56 5.22 8.19
C LEU A 87 11.80 4.30 9.16
N TYR A 88 12.44 3.83 10.23
CA TYR A 88 11.80 3.02 11.25
C TYR A 88 10.60 3.75 11.88
N MET A 89 10.75 5.03 12.23
CA MET A 89 9.67 5.80 12.84
C MET A 89 8.49 5.99 11.87
N THR A 90 8.77 6.29 10.60
CA THR A 90 7.74 6.36 9.55
C THR A 90 7.03 5.02 9.37
N LEU A 91 7.77 3.92 9.23
CA LEU A 91 7.20 2.59 9.06
C LEU A 91 6.40 2.13 10.28
N ARG A 92 6.85 2.48 11.48
CA ARG A 92 6.13 2.21 12.73
C ARG A 92 4.78 2.93 12.74
N ARG A 93 4.74 4.22 12.41
CA ARG A 93 3.49 5.00 12.31
C ARG A 93 2.53 4.36 11.32
N VAL A 94 3.02 4.04 10.11
CA VAL A 94 2.23 3.36 9.08
C VAL A 94 1.68 2.04 9.61
N ALA A 95 2.54 1.18 10.19
CA ALA A 95 2.12 -0.12 10.69
C ALA A 95 1.00 0.01 11.73
N PHE A 96 1.18 0.84 12.77
CA PHE A 96 0.16 1.01 13.81
C PHE A 96 -1.13 1.63 13.28
N GLY A 97 -1.04 2.76 12.56
CA GLY A 97 -2.22 3.47 12.06
C GLY A 97 -3.01 2.64 11.06
N VAL A 98 -2.33 2.00 10.11
CA VAL A 98 -2.97 1.14 9.12
C VAL A 98 -3.57 -0.11 9.77
N THR A 99 -2.90 -0.76 10.73
CA THR A 99 -3.47 -1.91 11.42
C THR A 99 -4.75 -1.52 12.17
N VAL A 100 -4.77 -0.40 12.88
CA VAL A 100 -5.99 0.09 13.55
C VAL A 100 -7.09 0.37 12.52
N GLY A 101 -6.77 1.07 11.43
CA GLY A 101 -7.73 1.36 10.36
C GLY A 101 -8.29 0.11 9.68
N ILE A 102 -7.46 -0.90 9.43
CA ILE A 102 -7.87 -2.20 8.87
C ILE A 102 -8.79 -2.92 9.85
N VAL A 103 -8.44 -3.02 11.13
CA VAL A 103 -9.26 -3.72 12.12
C VAL A 103 -10.63 -3.06 12.24
N LEU A 104 -10.67 -1.74 12.40
CA LEU A 104 -11.93 -0.99 12.46
C LEU A 104 -12.72 -1.11 11.16
N GLY A 105 -12.06 -1.00 10.01
CA GLY A 105 -12.68 -1.15 8.70
C GLY A 105 -13.28 -2.53 8.48
N LEU A 106 -12.58 -3.61 8.86
CA LEU A 106 -13.07 -4.98 8.78
C LEU A 106 -14.31 -5.18 9.66
N LEU A 107 -14.25 -4.74 10.92
CA LEU A 107 -15.38 -4.85 11.84
C LEU A 107 -16.61 -4.10 11.31
N LEU A 108 -16.41 -2.87 10.85
CA LEU A 108 -17.46 -2.04 10.29
C LEU A 108 -18.03 -2.62 9.00
N GLY A 109 -17.15 -3.09 8.11
CA GLY A 109 -17.53 -3.63 6.83
C GLY A 109 -18.28 -4.96 6.93
N VAL A 110 -17.91 -5.83 7.87
CA VAL A 110 -18.69 -7.04 8.18
C VAL A 110 -20.07 -6.66 8.75
N ALA A 111 -20.13 -5.68 9.66
CA ALA A 111 -21.40 -5.22 10.23
C ALA A 111 -22.34 -4.62 9.16
N MET A 112 -21.82 -3.73 8.31
CA MET A 112 -22.55 -3.14 7.18
C MET A 112 -22.90 -4.18 6.10
N GLY A 113 -22.03 -5.16 5.88
CA GLY A 113 -22.27 -6.30 4.98
C GLY A 113 -23.48 -7.12 5.39
N ARG A 114 -23.68 -7.29 6.71
CA ARG A 114 -24.70 -8.16 7.29
C ARG A 114 -25.99 -7.44 7.69
N ILE A 115 -25.91 -6.18 8.12
CA ILE A 115 -27.05 -5.43 8.66
C ILE A 115 -27.34 -4.22 7.76
N ARG A 116 -28.45 -4.31 7.00
CA ARG A 116 -28.85 -3.27 6.03
C ARG A 116 -29.02 -1.89 6.67
N TRP A 117 -29.55 -1.83 7.90
CA TRP A 117 -29.72 -0.57 8.63
C TRP A 117 -28.38 0.10 8.98
N VAL A 118 -27.39 -0.69 9.45
CA VAL A 118 -26.04 -0.17 9.75
C VAL A 118 -25.38 0.36 8.47
N ARG A 119 -25.58 -0.33 7.34
CA ARG A 119 -25.10 0.14 6.03
C ARG A 119 -25.69 1.49 5.67
N GLN A 120 -27.02 1.60 5.69
CA GLN A 120 -27.73 2.84 5.35
C GLN A 120 -27.32 4.03 6.23
N LEU A 121 -27.04 3.77 7.51
CA LEU A 121 -26.61 4.80 8.44
C LEU A 121 -25.16 5.25 8.19
N LEU A 122 -24.23 4.32 7.95
CA LEU A 122 -22.78 4.61 7.94
C LEU A 122 -22.19 4.86 6.54
N GLU A 123 -22.80 4.33 5.49
CA GLU A 123 -22.32 4.47 4.11
C GLU A 123 -22.16 5.94 3.66
N PRO A 124 -23.08 6.87 3.97
CA PRO A 124 -22.90 8.28 3.65
C PRO A 124 -21.67 8.88 4.33
N TRP A 125 -21.43 8.57 5.60
CA TRP A 125 -20.29 9.08 6.37
C TRP A 125 -18.96 8.54 5.86
N LEU A 126 -18.89 7.25 5.53
CA LEU A 126 -17.69 6.66 4.93
C LEU A 126 -17.42 7.23 3.55
N THR A 127 -18.47 7.48 2.76
CA THR A 127 -18.34 8.12 1.45
C THR A 127 -17.83 9.55 1.58
N PHE A 128 -18.35 10.31 2.53
CA PHE A 128 -17.87 11.65 2.86
C PHE A 128 -16.40 11.64 3.28
N LEU A 129 -16.03 10.76 4.21
CA LEU A 129 -14.65 10.65 4.70
C LEU A 129 -13.67 10.24 3.58
N ARG A 130 -14.11 9.38 2.64
CA ARG A 130 -13.32 8.98 1.46
C ARG A 130 -13.17 10.11 0.42
N ALA A 131 -14.15 11.00 0.33
CA ALA A 131 -14.10 12.13 -0.60
C ALA A 131 -13.11 13.22 -0.16
N LEU A 132 -12.87 13.34 1.15
CA LEU A 132 -11.90 14.28 1.69
C LEU A 132 -10.47 13.76 1.52
N PRO A 133 -9.54 14.59 1.00
CA PRO A 133 -8.12 14.28 1.10
C PRO A 133 -7.74 14.08 2.57
N PRO A 134 -6.97 13.03 2.94
CA PRO A 134 -6.62 12.79 4.33
C PRO A 134 -6.00 14.02 5.02
N LEU A 135 -5.17 14.75 4.30
CA LEU A 135 -4.50 15.95 4.80
C LEU A 135 -5.48 17.08 5.19
N ALA A 136 -6.68 17.14 4.58
CA ALA A 136 -7.65 18.20 4.83
C ALA A 136 -8.15 18.21 6.29
N TYR A 137 -8.32 17.03 6.89
CA TYR A 137 -8.74 16.91 8.29
C TYR A 137 -7.56 16.73 9.26
N PHE A 138 -6.31 16.70 8.77
CA PHE A 138 -5.14 16.56 9.63
C PHE A 138 -4.99 17.73 10.62
N PHE A 139 -5.24 18.97 10.18
CA PHE A 139 -5.20 20.14 11.06
C PHE A 139 -6.19 20.03 12.22
N LEU A 140 -7.39 19.50 11.97
CA LEU A 140 -8.39 19.26 13.01
C LEU A 140 -7.89 18.22 14.02
N LEU A 141 -7.27 17.13 13.53
CA LEU A 141 -6.68 16.11 14.41
C LEU A 141 -5.56 16.68 15.28
N VAL A 142 -4.76 17.62 14.76
CA VAL A 142 -3.72 18.30 15.55
C VAL A 142 -4.33 19.16 16.66
N ILE A 143 -5.43 19.88 16.36
CA ILE A 143 -6.14 20.69 17.37
C ILE A 143 -6.72 19.79 18.47
N TRP A 144 -7.28 18.63 18.10
CA TRP A 144 -7.94 17.73 19.06
C TRP A 144 -6.98 16.85 19.85
N LEU A 145 -5.91 16.36 19.23
CA LEU A 145 -5.03 15.34 19.78
C LEU A 145 -3.62 15.85 20.12
N GLY A 146 -3.34 17.15 19.90
CA GLY A 146 -2.02 17.75 20.06
C GLY A 146 -1.14 17.60 18.81
N ILE A 147 0.08 18.12 18.81
CA ILE A 147 0.98 18.12 17.62
C ILE A 147 1.92 16.90 17.54
N ASP A 148 1.78 15.95 18.48
CA ASP A 148 2.69 14.82 18.64
C ASP A 148 2.37 13.67 17.67
N GLU A 149 2.45 12.42 18.14
CA GLU A 149 2.28 11.21 17.33
C GLU A 149 0.81 10.87 17.08
N ALA A 150 -0.08 11.20 18.01
CA ALA A 150 -1.48 10.80 17.98
C ALA A 150 -2.23 11.25 16.70
N PRO A 151 -2.12 12.51 16.22
CA PRO A 151 -2.77 12.91 14.96
C PRO A 151 -2.27 12.14 13.76
N LYS A 152 -0.96 11.85 13.69
CA LYS A 152 -0.34 11.14 12.57
C LYS A 152 -0.88 9.71 12.48
N ILE A 153 -0.95 9.02 13.61
CA ILE A 153 -1.49 7.65 13.71
C ILE A 153 -3.00 7.64 13.42
N THR A 154 -3.76 8.57 13.98
CA THR A 154 -5.21 8.69 13.75
C THR A 154 -5.53 9.00 12.30
N LEU A 155 -4.76 9.89 11.66
CA LEU A 155 -4.88 10.17 10.23
C LEU A 155 -4.72 8.89 9.40
N LEU A 156 -3.68 8.11 9.68
CA LEU A 156 -3.41 6.86 8.97
C LEU A 156 -4.54 5.84 9.15
N ALA A 157 -5.09 5.74 10.37
CA ALA A 157 -6.24 4.89 10.65
C ALA A 157 -7.49 5.34 9.90
N LEU A 158 -7.80 6.64 9.91
CA LEU A 158 -8.94 7.23 9.19
C LEU A 158 -8.79 7.17 7.67
N ALA A 159 -7.56 7.25 7.15
CA ALA A 159 -7.28 7.09 5.73
C ALA A 159 -7.49 5.65 5.27
N ALA A 160 -7.11 4.67 6.09
CA ALA A 160 -7.24 3.25 5.78
C ALA A 160 -8.65 2.69 6.01
N LEU A 161 -9.40 3.22 6.98
CA LEU A 161 -10.69 2.67 7.40
C LEU A 161 -11.76 2.62 6.29
N PRO A 162 -12.06 3.72 5.54
CA PRO A 162 -13.16 3.71 4.57
C PRO A 162 -12.97 2.73 3.41
N PRO A 163 -11.79 2.67 2.74
CA PRO A 163 -11.60 1.69 1.67
C PRO A 163 -11.74 0.24 2.15
N VAL A 164 -11.25 -0.08 3.35
CA VAL A 164 -11.41 -1.42 3.94
C VAL A 164 -12.86 -1.70 4.27
N ALA A 165 -13.56 -0.78 4.94
CA ALA A 165 -14.95 -0.95 5.31
C ALA A 165 -15.86 -1.15 4.09
N VAL A 166 -15.69 -0.34 3.05
CA VAL A 166 -16.47 -0.42 1.82
C VAL A 166 -16.19 -1.72 1.08
N ALA A 167 -14.92 -2.07 0.84
CA ALA A 167 -14.56 -3.31 0.15
C ALA A 167 -15.00 -4.56 0.91
N THR A 168 -14.92 -4.55 2.24
CA THR A 168 -15.41 -5.66 3.07
C THR A 168 -16.94 -5.74 3.02
N THR A 169 -17.63 -4.59 3.00
CA THR A 169 -19.09 -4.54 2.88
C THR A 169 -19.57 -5.14 1.57
N THR A 170 -18.95 -4.76 0.44
CA THR A 170 -19.29 -5.30 -0.88
C THR A 170 -19.02 -6.79 -0.94
N ALA A 171 -17.86 -7.23 -0.46
CA ALA A 171 -17.46 -8.63 -0.46
C ALA A 171 -18.38 -9.52 0.40
N VAL A 172 -18.75 -9.07 1.60
CA VAL A 172 -19.66 -9.80 2.49
C VAL A 172 -21.09 -9.83 1.94
N ALA A 173 -21.56 -8.73 1.34
CA ALA A 173 -22.89 -8.66 0.74
C ALA A 173 -23.01 -9.48 -0.55
N GLY A 174 -21.90 -9.63 -1.29
CA GLY A 174 -21.81 -10.36 -2.56
C GLY A 174 -21.51 -11.86 -2.41
N ALA A 175 -21.54 -12.41 -1.19
CA ALA A 175 -21.29 -13.84 -0.97
C ALA A 175 -22.28 -14.72 -1.79
N PRO A 176 -21.83 -15.80 -2.44
CA PRO A 176 -22.68 -16.61 -3.32
C PRO A 176 -23.88 -17.18 -2.56
N THR A 177 -25.09 -16.81 -3.00
CA THR A 177 -26.35 -17.26 -2.37
C THR A 177 -26.46 -18.77 -2.34
N ALA A 178 -26.03 -19.46 -3.41
CA ALA A 178 -26.03 -20.92 -3.49
C ALA A 178 -25.20 -21.59 -2.38
N LEU A 179 -24.02 -21.05 -2.03
CA LEU A 179 -23.20 -21.60 -0.95
C LEU A 179 -23.84 -21.35 0.42
N VAL A 180 -24.47 -20.18 0.59
CA VAL A 180 -25.19 -19.83 1.82
C VAL A 180 -26.42 -20.73 2.01
N GLU A 181 -27.18 -20.97 0.95
CA GLU A 181 -28.36 -21.86 0.97
C GLU A 181 -27.97 -23.32 1.18
N ALA A 182 -26.91 -23.81 0.51
CA ALA A 182 -26.40 -25.16 0.71
C ALA A 182 -25.94 -25.39 2.16
N ALA A 183 -25.19 -24.45 2.75
CA ALA A 183 -24.77 -24.54 4.15
C ALA A 183 -25.98 -24.57 5.10
N ARG A 184 -27.00 -23.74 4.86
CA ARG A 184 -28.24 -23.76 5.67
C ARG A 184 -29.02 -25.06 5.52
N ALA A 185 -29.07 -25.64 4.32
CA ALA A 185 -29.72 -26.93 4.08
C ALA A 185 -29.02 -28.08 4.83
N LEU A 186 -27.71 -27.96 5.07
CA LEU A 186 -26.92 -28.88 5.90
C LEU A 186 -27.04 -28.59 7.42
N GLY A 187 -27.89 -27.65 7.83
CA GLY A 187 -28.13 -27.32 9.24
C GLY A 187 -27.16 -26.29 9.84
N ALA A 188 -26.33 -25.62 9.03
CA ALA A 188 -25.40 -24.62 9.53
C ALA A 188 -26.13 -23.42 10.17
N SER A 189 -25.67 -22.99 11.35
CA SER A 189 -26.22 -21.82 12.02
C SER A 189 -25.80 -20.52 11.31
N ARG A 190 -26.42 -19.39 11.67
CA ARG A 190 -26.03 -18.07 11.13
C ARG A 190 -24.56 -17.72 11.38
N ARG A 191 -23.97 -18.23 12.46
CA ARG A 191 -22.55 -17.99 12.79
C ARG A 191 -21.64 -18.86 11.91
N ASP A 192 -22.02 -20.11 11.69
CA ASP A 192 -21.27 -21.07 10.86
C ASP A 192 -21.26 -20.60 9.40
N VAL A 193 -22.42 -20.18 8.88
CA VAL A 193 -22.51 -19.58 7.54
C VAL A 193 -21.59 -18.36 7.40
N LEU A 194 -21.54 -17.49 8.41
CA LEU A 194 -20.68 -16.31 8.38
C LEU A 194 -19.19 -16.70 8.35
N ARG A 195 -18.78 -17.58 9.27
CA ARG A 195 -17.39 -17.95 9.48
C ARG A 195 -16.83 -18.83 8.36
N ASP A 196 -17.63 -19.78 7.88
CA ASP A 196 -17.15 -20.86 7.02
C ASP A 196 -17.51 -20.66 5.54
N VAL A 197 -18.47 -19.77 5.22
CA VAL A 197 -18.86 -19.47 3.84
C VAL A 197 -18.58 -18.02 3.48
N VAL A 198 -19.18 -17.08 4.21
CA VAL A 198 -19.17 -15.66 3.84
C VAL A 198 -17.78 -15.05 3.97
N LEU A 199 -17.14 -15.15 5.15
CA LEU A 199 -15.81 -14.56 5.36
C LEU A 199 -14.73 -15.14 4.42
N PRO A 200 -14.65 -16.47 4.20
CA PRO A 200 -13.71 -17.03 3.23
C PRO A 200 -13.97 -16.58 1.80
N SER A 201 -15.24 -16.49 1.38
CA SER A 201 -15.60 -15.98 0.05
C SER A 201 -15.26 -14.50 -0.13
N ALA A 202 -15.38 -13.70 0.94
CA ALA A 202 -15.15 -12.25 0.92
C ALA A 202 -13.68 -11.86 1.04
N LEU A 203 -12.82 -12.76 1.55
CA LEU A 203 -11.42 -12.50 1.83
C LEU A 203 -10.60 -11.98 0.62
N PRO A 204 -10.73 -12.51 -0.61
CA PRO A 204 -9.93 -12.04 -1.74
C PRO A 204 -10.23 -10.58 -2.12
N GLU A 205 -11.51 -10.19 -2.12
CA GLU A 205 -11.93 -8.83 -2.42
C GLU A 205 -11.57 -7.88 -1.26
N THR A 206 -11.77 -8.33 -0.02
CA THR A 206 -11.35 -7.62 1.19
C THR A 206 -9.85 -7.31 1.18
N MET A 207 -9.00 -8.28 0.81
CA MET A 207 -7.55 -8.08 0.67
C MET A 207 -7.19 -7.05 -0.39
N THR A 208 -7.98 -6.96 -1.46
CA THR A 208 -7.81 -5.92 -2.49
C THR A 208 -8.09 -4.53 -1.89
N GLY A 209 -9.16 -4.41 -1.10
CA GLY A 209 -9.47 -3.19 -0.35
C GLY A 209 -8.40 -2.80 0.67
N ILE A 210 -7.86 -3.77 1.41
CA ILE A 210 -6.74 -3.56 2.35
C ILE A 210 -5.50 -3.02 1.63
N ARG A 211 -5.15 -3.59 0.47
CA ARG A 211 -4.00 -3.11 -0.31
C ARG A 211 -4.16 -1.67 -0.78
N LEU A 212 -5.36 -1.31 -1.24
CA LEU A 212 -5.68 0.06 -1.62
C LEU A 212 -5.57 1.00 -0.41
N ALA A 213 -6.14 0.60 0.73
CA ALA A 213 -6.10 1.34 1.98
C ALA A 213 -4.68 1.61 2.47
N VAL A 214 -3.81 0.59 2.44
CA VAL A 214 -2.39 0.75 2.81
C VAL A 214 -1.71 1.75 1.89
N GLY A 215 -1.96 1.71 0.58
CA GLY A 215 -1.39 2.68 -0.36
C GLY A 215 -1.80 4.13 -0.06
N ILE A 216 -3.07 4.37 0.25
CA ILE A 216 -3.60 5.69 0.59
C ILE A 216 -3.05 6.20 1.92
N ALA A 217 -3.02 5.35 2.94
CA ALA A 217 -2.44 5.71 4.23
C ALA A 217 -0.92 5.98 4.10
N TYR A 218 -0.22 5.14 3.33
CA TYR A 218 1.21 5.29 3.09
C TYR A 218 1.56 6.60 2.37
N SER A 219 0.81 7.00 1.35
CA SER A 219 1.03 8.30 0.70
C SER A 219 0.76 9.48 1.64
N SER A 220 -0.12 9.29 2.62
CA SER A 220 -0.49 10.33 3.58
C SER A 220 0.52 10.49 4.74
N VAL A 221 1.31 9.46 5.07
CA VAL A 221 2.26 9.54 6.22
C VAL A 221 3.30 10.64 6.03
N VAL A 222 3.84 10.78 4.81
CA VAL A 222 4.90 11.75 4.52
C VAL A 222 4.37 13.16 4.70
N ALA A 223 3.14 13.42 4.24
CA ALA A 223 2.47 14.70 4.42
C ALA A 223 2.18 15.01 5.90
N ALA A 224 1.80 14.00 6.68
CA ALA A 224 1.57 14.14 8.12
C ALA A 224 2.87 14.45 8.90
N GLU A 225 3.99 13.86 8.48
CA GLU A 225 5.31 14.07 9.07
C GLU A 225 5.91 15.45 8.77
N LEU A 226 5.30 16.24 7.86
CA LEU A 226 5.67 17.64 7.67
C LEU A 226 5.40 18.50 8.92
N PHE A 227 4.54 18.03 9.83
CA PHE A 227 4.18 18.74 11.05
C PHE A 227 4.80 18.03 12.26
N ASN A 228 5.93 18.56 12.75
CA ASN A 228 6.67 18.02 13.89
C ASN A 228 6.95 16.51 13.75
N GLY A 229 7.52 16.09 12.61
CA GLY A 229 7.73 14.69 12.27
C GLY A 229 9.17 14.20 12.38
N ILE A 230 10.06 14.90 13.11
CA ILE A 230 11.41 14.42 13.38
C ILE A 230 11.41 13.70 14.74
N PRO A 231 11.89 12.45 14.83
CA PRO A 231 12.39 11.58 13.74
C PRO A 231 11.27 11.04 12.83
N GLY A 232 11.57 10.92 11.53
CA GLY A 232 10.65 10.52 10.44
C GLY A 232 11.15 11.01 9.08
N ILE A 233 10.83 10.29 8.00
CA ILE A 233 11.33 10.63 6.65
C ILE A 233 10.68 11.91 6.11
N GLY A 234 9.38 12.12 6.30
CA GLY A 234 8.71 13.35 5.88
C GLY A 234 9.24 14.59 6.61
N GLY A 235 9.54 14.46 7.91
CA GLY A 235 10.19 15.52 8.69
C GLY A 235 11.59 15.84 8.19
N MET A 236 12.39 14.80 7.90
CA MET A 236 13.73 14.94 7.31
C MET A 236 13.69 15.63 5.93
N VAL A 237 12.76 15.21 5.06
CA VAL A 237 12.58 15.80 3.72
C VAL A 237 12.16 17.28 3.82
N LYS A 238 11.24 17.60 4.74
CA LYS A 238 10.82 18.99 4.95
C LYS A 238 11.97 19.87 5.39
N ASP A 239 12.73 19.42 6.39
CA ASP A 239 13.86 20.17 6.92
C ASP A 239 14.93 20.34 5.84
N ALA A 240 15.28 19.28 5.11
CA ALA A 240 16.21 19.36 3.99
C ALA A 240 15.74 20.32 2.89
N SER A 241 14.44 20.33 2.60
CA SER A 241 13.85 21.28 1.64
C SER A 241 13.97 22.73 2.11
N ASN A 242 13.81 23.02 3.40
CA ASN A 242 13.94 24.38 3.94
C ASN A 242 15.38 24.93 3.77
N TYR A 243 16.38 24.04 3.79
CA TYR A 243 17.79 24.38 3.59
C TYR A 243 18.28 24.12 2.17
N ASN A 244 17.39 23.92 1.20
CA ASN A 244 17.74 23.63 -0.20
C ASN A 244 18.72 22.45 -0.38
N ASN A 245 18.72 21.49 0.57
CA ASN A 245 19.51 20.27 0.49
C ASN A 245 18.76 19.21 -0.31
N THR A 246 18.67 19.45 -1.61
CA THR A 246 17.97 18.58 -2.58
C THR A 246 18.53 17.15 -2.63
N PRO A 247 19.85 16.89 -2.48
CA PRO A 247 20.36 15.53 -2.33
C PRO A 247 19.67 14.76 -1.20
N VAL A 248 19.53 15.33 0.00
CA VAL A 248 18.85 14.67 1.13
C VAL A 248 17.35 14.52 0.90
N VAL A 249 16.70 15.49 0.24
CA VAL A 249 15.30 15.38 -0.19
C VAL A 249 15.10 14.15 -1.07
N LEU A 250 15.97 13.95 -2.07
CA LEU A 250 15.91 12.80 -2.97
C LEU A 250 16.19 11.48 -2.23
N VAL A 251 17.13 11.46 -1.27
CA VAL A 251 17.35 10.29 -0.40
C VAL A 251 16.07 9.90 0.34
N GLY A 252 15.35 10.87 0.91
CA GLY A 252 14.07 10.62 1.58
C GLY A 252 12.98 10.11 0.63
N ILE A 253 12.87 10.69 -0.56
CA ILE A 253 11.92 10.25 -1.60
C ILE A 253 12.23 8.81 -2.02
N PHE A 254 13.50 8.46 -2.28
CA PHE A 254 13.89 7.11 -2.62
C PHE A 254 13.65 6.14 -1.46
N ALA A 255 13.95 6.52 -0.21
CA ALA A 255 13.69 5.69 0.96
C ALA A 255 12.19 5.34 1.10
N VAL A 256 11.30 6.31 0.91
CA VAL A 256 9.84 6.09 0.89
C VAL A 256 9.43 5.26 -0.33
N GLY A 257 9.96 5.55 -1.51
CA GLY A 257 9.64 4.79 -2.73
C GLY A 257 9.99 3.31 -2.60
N PHE A 258 11.21 2.99 -2.18
CA PHE A 258 11.66 1.61 -2.01
C PHE A 258 10.89 0.88 -0.90
N SER A 259 10.70 1.51 0.26
CA SER A 259 9.94 0.88 1.34
C SER A 259 8.46 0.67 0.98
N GLY A 260 7.84 1.58 0.23
CA GLY A 260 6.49 1.42 -0.31
C GLY A 260 6.38 0.22 -1.27
N LEU A 261 7.35 0.06 -2.19
CA LEU A 261 7.41 -1.09 -3.08
C LEU A 261 7.56 -2.42 -2.31
N ILE A 262 8.36 -2.43 -1.25
CA ILE A 262 8.52 -3.59 -0.37
C ILE A 262 7.19 -3.92 0.32
N ILE A 263 6.51 -2.92 0.90
CA ILE A 263 5.20 -3.11 1.56
C ILE A 263 4.19 -3.71 0.58
N ASP A 264 4.05 -3.13 -0.62
CA ASP A 264 3.10 -3.62 -1.63
C ASP A 264 3.46 -5.03 -2.13
N ALA A 265 4.75 -5.35 -2.27
CA ALA A 265 5.20 -6.70 -2.59
C ALA A 265 4.87 -7.72 -1.47
N LEU A 266 5.07 -7.35 -0.21
CA LEU A 266 4.72 -8.17 0.96
C LEU A 266 3.20 -8.41 1.04
N LEU A 267 2.39 -7.37 0.83
CA LEU A 267 0.94 -7.50 0.82
C LEU A 267 0.44 -8.38 -0.32
N ARG A 268 1.00 -8.25 -1.53
CA ARG A 268 0.69 -9.16 -2.65
C ARG A 268 1.05 -10.62 -2.34
N ARG A 269 2.14 -10.85 -1.61
CA ARG A 269 2.54 -12.19 -1.18
C ARG A 269 1.56 -12.74 -0.13
N ALA A 270 1.16 -11.91 0.83
CA ALA A 270 0.16 -12.26 1.83
C ALA A 270 -1.21 -12.59 1.19
N GLU A 271 -1.65 -11.78 0.23
CA GLU A 271 -2.90 -11.99 -0.52
C GLU A 271 -2.93 -13.36 -1.21
N ARG A 272 -1.84 -13.78 -1.86
CA ARG A 272 -1.74 -15.11 -2.50
C ARG A 272 -1.76 -16.27 -1.49
N GLY A 273 -1.23 -16.06 -0.29
CA GLY A 273 -1.22 -17.06 0.78
C GLY A 273 -2.56 -17.20 1.50
N LEU A 274 -3.25 -16.08 1.72
CA LEU A 274 -4.51 -16.01 2.43
C LEU A 274 -5.72 -16.37 1.56
N ALA A 275 -5.66 -16.10 0.25
CA ALA A 275 -6.75 -16.37 -0.69
C ALA A 275 -6.29 -17.24 -1.88
N PRO A 276 -5.81 -18.48 -1.65
CA PRO A 276 -5.31 -19.37 -2.71
C PRO A 276 -6.39 -19.82 -3.71
N TRP A 277 -7.67 -19.67 -3.35
CA TRP A 277 -8.81 -20.00 -4.20
C TRP A 277 -9.17 -18.90 -5.22
N ARG A 278 -8.51 -17.73 -5.18
CA ARG A 278 -8.76 -16.66 -6.15
C ARG A 278 -8.39 -17.11 -7.56
N GLY A 279 -9.39 -17.13 -8.46
CA GLY A 279 -9.21 -17.48 -9.88
C GLY A 279 -9.37 -18.96 -10.22
N ARG A 280 -10.04 -19.75 -9.36
CA ARG A 280 -10.53 -21.11 -9.67
C ARG A 280 -12.04 -21.14 -9.76
#